data_AF-A0A7C7Y2F4-F1
#
_entry.id   AF-A0A7C7Y2F4-F1
#
_cell.length_a   1.000
_cell.length_b   1.000
_cell.length_c   1.000
_cell.angle_alpha   90.00
_cell.angle_beta   90.00
_cell.angle_gamma   90.00
#
_symmetry.space_group_name_H-M   'P 1'
#
loop_
_entity.id
_entity.type
_entity.pdbx_description
1 polymer ?
#
loop_
_entity_poly.entity_id
_entity_poly.type
_entity_poly.pdbx_seq_one_letter_code
_entity_poly.pdbx_strand_id
1 'polypeptide(L)'
;MIDSLFTLYCEECEVAGRPSRLWVRAEIELSSARGPETQHYIECMNCGFHFKSCMEDHMEAVDEDEWRRCVEESPETSGLRSPVS
;
A
#
# COMPACT_ATOMS: atom_id res chain seq x y z
N MET A 1 0.98 -23.88 0.62
CA MET A 1 0.72 -23.23 -0.68
C MET A 1 1.41 -21.89 -0.57
N ILE A 2 2.41 -21.60 -1.40
CA ILE A 2 3.02 -20.27 -1.41
C ILE A 2 1.99 -19.43 -2.16
N ASP A 3 1.16 -18.72 -1.41
CA ASP A 3 0.26 -17.73 -1.96
C ASP A 3 1.14 -16.74 -2.73
N SER A 4 0.99 -16.73 -4.06
CA SER A 4 1.76 -15.88 -4.97
C SER A 4 1.26 -14.44 -4.83
N LEU A 5 1.44 -13.85 -3.65
CA LEU A 5 0.90 -12.56 -3.20
C LEU A 5 1.36 -11.34 -4.01
N PHE A 6 2.14 -11.52 -5.07
CA PHE A 6 2.66 -10.42 -5.87
C PHE A 6 2.70 -10.78 -7.35
N THR A 7 1.54 -10.98 -7.97
CA THR A 7 1.38 -10.72 -9.42
C THR A 7 1.46 -9.23 -9.77
N LEU A 8 1.57 -8.37 -8.76
CA LEU A 8 1.72 -6.93 -8.91
C LEU A 8 3.09 -6.58 -9.52
N TYR A 9 3.07 -5.74 -10.54
CA TYR A 9 4.26 -5.17 -11.17
C TYR A 9 4.04 -3.67 -11.43
N CYS A 10 5.12 -2.90 -11.38
CA CYS A 10 5.09 -1.50 -11.75
C CYS A 10 5.08 -1.41 -13.29
N GLU A 11 3.99 -0.94 -13.88
CA GLU A 11 3.84 -0.78 -15.33
C GLU A 11 5.00 0.03 -15.93
N GLU A 12 5.40 1.13 -15.28
CA GLU A 12 6.53 1.96 -15.71
C GLU A 12 7.86 1.19 -15.74
N CYS A 13 8.10 0.31 -14.76
CA CYS A 13 9.31 -0.52 -14.74
C CYS A 13 9.24 -1.62 -15.81
N GLU A 14 8.06 -2.21 -16.01
CA GLU A 14 7.84 -3.24 -17.03
C GLU A 14 8.07 -2.67 -18.44
N VAL A 15 7.48 -1.51 -18.75
CA VAL A 15 7.68 -0.79 -20.02
C VAL A 15 9.16 -0.43 -20.21
N ALA A 16 9.86 -0.06 -19.14
CA ALA A 16 11.29 0.24 -19.17
C ALA A 16 12.21 -1.00 -19.19
N GLY A 17 11.68 -2.22 -19.15
CA GLY A 17 12.44 -3.46 -19.10
C GLY A 17 13.26 -3.65 -17.81
N ARG A 18 12.81 -3.06 -16.70
CA ARG A 18 13.45 -3.12 -15.39
C ARG A 18 12.62 -3.99 -14.43
N PRO A 19 13.26 -4.67 -13.46
CA PRO A 19 12.52 -5.42 -12.46
C PRO A 19 11.70 -4.50 -11.57
N SER A 20 10.44 -4.86 -11.36
CA SER A 20 9.58 -4.21 -10.37
C SER A 20 10.09 -4.52 -8.96
N ARG A 21 10.37 -3.48 -8.17
CA ARG A 21 10.82 -3.61 -6.77
C ARG A 21 9.78 -2.98 -5.84
N LEU A 22 8.64 -3.65 -5.71
CA LEU A 22 7.50 -3.17 -4.92
C LEU A 22 7.75 -3.40 -3.43
N TRP A 23 7.42 -2.41 -2.60
CA TRP A 23 7.54 -2.47 -1.15
C TRP A 23 6.31 -1.86 -0.49
N VAL A 24 5.66 -2.60 0.42
CA VAL A 24 4.54 -2.08 1.20
C VAL A 24 5.06 -1.11 2.25
N ARG A 25 4.53 0.11 2.24
CA ARG A 25 4.91 1.20 3.15
C ARG A 25 3.90 1.42 4.28
N ALA A 26 2.63 1.24 3.98
CA ALA A 26 1.56 1.31 4.97
C ALA A 26 0.45 0.32 4.62
N GLU A 27 -0.25 -0.14 5.65
CA GLU A 27 -1.44 -0.97 5.54
C GLU A 27 -2.53 -0.29 6.37
N ILE A 28 -3.64 0.06 5.73
CA ILE A 28 -4.73 0.82 6.35
C ILE A 28 -5.99 -0.01 6.28
N GLU A 29 -6.56 -0.33 7.44
CA GLU A 29 -7.87 -0.98 7.53
C GLU A 29 -8.98 0.07 7.45
N LEU A 30 -9.76 0.02 6.37
CA LEU A 30 -10.90 0.88 6.13
C LEU A 30 -12.20 0.15 6.47
N SER A 31 -13.04 0.77 7.29
CA SER A 31 -14.39 0.29 7.55
C SER A 31 -15.33 0.78 6.44
N SER A 32 -15.58 -0.05 5.43
CA SER A 32 -16.51 0.27 4.34
C SER A 32 -17.91 -0.29 4.61
N ALA A 33 -18.92 0.26 3.94
CA ALA A 33 -20.32 -0.20 4.05
C ALA A 33 -20.52 -1.67 3.61
N ARG A 34 -19.55 -2.23 2.88
CA ARG A 34 -19.54 -3.64 2.43
C ARG A 34 -18.72 -4.56 3.34
N GLY A 35 -18.03 -4.04 4.35
CA GLY A 35 -17.14 -4.78 5.22
C GLY A 35 -15.79 -4.08 5.44
N PRO A 36 -14.94 -4.63 6.33
CA PRO A 36 -13.57 -4.17 6.47
C PRO A 36 -12.78 -4.47 5.18
N GLU A 37 -12.07 -3.47 4.68
CA GLU A 37 -11.18 -3.56 3.52
C GLU A 37 -9.79 -3.11 3.94
N THR A 38 -8.75 -3.86 3.54
CA THR A 38 -7.37 -3.48 3.82
C THR A 38 -6.78 -2.84 2.58
N GLN A 39 -6.26 -1.62 2.73
CA GLN A 39 -5.59 -0.89 1.66
C GLN A 39 -4.09 -0.87 1.92
N HIS A 40 -3.34 -1.42 0.97
CA HIS A 40 -1.88 -1.48 1.00
C HIS A 40 -1.31 -0.34 0.15
N TYR A 41 -0.52 0.53 0.77
CA TYR A 41 0.24 1.57 0.09
C TYR A 41 1.62 1.01 -0.27
N ILE A 42 1.99 1.07 -1.53
CA ILE A 42 3.13 0.37 -2.11
C ILE A 42 4.02 1.40 -2.81
N GLU A 43 5.33 1.36 -2.55
CA GLU A 43 6.33 2.13 -3.28
C GLU A 43 7.12 1.20 -4.20
N CYS A 44 7.34 1.60 -5.45
CA CYS A 44 8.32 0.95 -6.30
C CYS A 44 9.71 1.54 -6.04
N MET A 45 10.56 0.80 -5.35
CA MET A 45 11.95 1.17 -5.02
C MET A 45 12.86 1.32 -6.26
N ASN A 46 12.38 1.00 -7.46
CA ASN A 46 13.15 1.15 -8.69
C ASN A 46 12.88 2.48 -9.43
N CYS A 47 11.65 2.99 -9.39
CA CYS A 47 11.26 4.23 -10.06
C CYS A 47 10.69 5.31 -9.11
N GLY A 48 10.43 4.98 -7.85
CA GLY A 48 9.86 5.89 -6.85
C GLY A 48 8.35 6.11 -6.97
N PHE A 49 7.66 5.36 -7.82
CA PHE A 49 6.20 5.50 -7.96
C PHE A 49 5.47 4.96 -6.75
N HIS A 50 4.38 5.64 -6.41
CA HIS A 50 3.48 5.29 -5.33
C HIS A 50 2.19 4.68 -5.87
N PHE A 51 1.78 3.59 -5.24
CA PHE A 51 0.59 2.84 -5.59
C PHE A 51 -0.23 2.53 -4.35
N LYS A 52 -1.52 2.25 -4.55
CA LYS A 52 -2.38 1.61 -3.57
C LYS A 52 -3.02 0.37 -4.15
N SER A 53 -3.31 -0.58 -3.28
CA SER A 53 -3.97 -1.83 -3.63
C SER A 53 -4.98 -2.18 -2.53
N CYS A 54 -6.24 -2.39 -2.91
CA CYS A 54 -7.28 -2.90 -2.01
C CYS A 54 -7.53 -4.41 -2.21
N MET A 55 -6.93 -5.00 -3.26
CA MET A 55 -7.05 -6.42 -3.64
C MET A 55 -5.76 -6.90 -4.29
N GLU A 56 -5.44 -8.18 -4.13
CA GLU A 56 -4.15 -8.80 -4.49
C GLU A 56 -3.71 -8.63 -5.97
N ASP A 57 -4.64 -8.31 -6.87
CA ASP A 57 -4.40 -8.23 -8.32
C ASP A 57 -4.46 -6.82 -8.92
N HIS A 58 -4.84 -5.79 -8.16
CA HIS A 58 -5.01 -4.42 -8.68
C HIS A 58 -4.17 -3.39 -7.93
N MET A 59 -3.45 -2.55 -8.70
CA MET A 59 -2.74 -1.38 -8.19
C MET A 59 -3.22 -0.12 -8.92
N GLU A 60 -3.49 0.91 -8.13
CA GLU A 60 -3.83 2.24 -8.61
C GLU A 60 -2.69 3.20 -8.26
N ALA A 61 -2.34 4.11 -9.17
CA ALA A 61 -1.35 5.15 -8.88
C ALA A 61 -1.89 6.11 -7.82
N VAL A 62 -1.01 6.56 -6.94
CA VAL A 62 -1.34 7.45 -5.81
C VAL A 62 -0.57 8.76 -5.97
N ASP A 63 -1.28 9.86 -5.91
CA ASP A 63 -0.69 11.20 -5.90
C ASP A 63 0.04 11.50 -4.58
N GLU A 64 1.01 12.43 -4.62
CA GLU A 64 1.83 12.80 -3.47
C GLU A 64 1.00 13.26 -2.25
N ASP A 65 -0.12 13.95 -2.44
CA ASP A 65 -0.95 14.40 -1.31
C ASP A 65 -1.62 13.24 -0.57
N GLU A 66 -2.16 12.25 -1.30
CA GLU A 66 -2.74 11.05 -0.69
C GLU A 66 -1.66 10.20 -0.04
N TRP A 67 -0.52 10.02 -0.72
CA TRP A 67 0.63 9.31 -0.17
C TRP A 67 1.10 9.90 1.14
N ARG A 68 1.32 11.22 1.18
CA ARG A 68 1.77 11.93 2.38
C ARG A 68 0.77 11.71 3.52
N ARG A 69 -0.53 11.83 3.26
CA ARG A 69 -1.57 11.68 4.29
C ARG A 69 -1.66 10.28 4.88
N CYS A 70 -1.45 9.26 4.05
CA CYS A 70 -1.66 7.86 4.42
C CYS A 70 -0.38 7.13 4.85
N VAL A 71 0.79 7.57 4.38
CA VAL A 71 2.08 6.93 4.67
C VAL A 71 2.94 7.79 5.59
N GLU A 72 3.02 9.10 5.36
CA GLU A 72 3.97 9.98 6.08
C GLU A 72 3.32 10.66 7.30
N GLU A 73 2.07 11.07 7.19
CA GLU A 73 1.33 11.80 8.23
C GLU A 73 0.51 10.87 9.13
N SER A 74 0.41 9.57 8.84
CA SER A 74 -0.29 8.58 9.66
C SER A 74 0.27 8.57 11.08
N PRO A 75 -0.38 9.23 12.04
CA PRO A 75 0.09 9.28 13.41
C PRO A 75 -0.52 8.07 14.11
N GLU A 76 0.25 7.01 14.28
CA GLU A 76 0.10 6.05 15.37
C GLU A 76 -1.35 5.56 15.65
N THR A 77 -1.96 4.79 14.77
CA THR A 77 -3.23 4.10 15.11
C THR A 77 -3.11 2.57 15.00
N SER A 78 -2.27 1.97 15.84
CA SER A 78 -2.56 0.66 16.46
C SER A 78 -1.45 0.28 17.43
N GLY A 79 -1.41 0.99 18.56
CA GLY A 79 -0.34 0.78 19.53
C GLY A 79 -0.63 1.21 20.96
N LEU A 80 -1.85 1.56 21.37
CA LEU A 80 -2.15 1.73 22.80
C LEU A 80 -3.56 1.23 23.16
N ARG A 81 -3.66 -0.10 23.26
CA ARG A 81 -4.34 -0.70 24.42
C ARG A 81 -3.46 -0.44 25.63
N SER A 82 -3.85 0.47 26.52
CA SER A 82 -4.44 0.06 27.79
C SER A 82 -4.79 1.24 28.71
N PRO A 83 -5.74 1.00 29.64
CA PRO A 83 -6.52 2.02 30.32
C PRO A 83 -5.97 2.35 31.71
N VAL A 84 -6.56 3.40 32.29
CA VAL A 84 -6.66 3.73 33.73
C VAL A 84 -5.38 4.09 34.50
N SER A 85 -5.32 5.33 34.97
CA SER A 85 -5.30 5.69 36.40
C SER A 85 -5.64 7.16 36.56
#